data_AF-A0A1Y1QAK1-F1
#
_entry.id   AF-A0A1Y1QAK1-F1
#
_cell.length_a   1.000
_cell.length_b   1.000
_cell.length_c   1.000
_cell.angle_alpha   90.00
_cell.angle_beta   90.00
_cell.angle_gamma   90.00
#
_symmetry.space_group_name_H-M   'P 1'
#
loop_
_entity.id
_entity.type
_entity.pdbx_description
1 polymer ?
#
loop_
_entity_poly.entity_id
_entity_poly.type
_entity_poly.pdbx_seq_one_letter_code
_entity_poly.pdbx_strand_id
1 'polypeptide(L)'
;EAMREIEMFISLKISRNEAVYLKDVLTYFTRRPFGWQENEILLLVARLGLVGKLSFTLQAAELPLKKAYQPFTSVRSRAEIRLQKIRQHDEHQIQKAAALVKNLFQKPFTGSGEKELAELIRRELSQWHDSLKTFRSKAQTGKYPGKADIDNGIVLVAGLLEHSGSYALIERMLQDGSALEDFAEDFEDLDNFYNSQFQTWLTLASALNDQFKVNWQALEKDDSARDAVAELEGIFSSTTPYGQLRRINPLIEQVQTINQQLLAEKRSHALDRVGLRINNITAALQAADAPSELQNLALRPLQQCRQTIEKTHSIPLILSQQGGADTLEEDAYELINRHIEARKKLPPPAPKPTSSTDPKPPPKPVAPAKLTITVRAAGNSGEVVLETEAQVEGYIRQLQDKLLTEVQAGNRVRVK
;
A
#
# COMPACT_ATOMS: atom_id res chain seq x y z
N GLU A 1 -48.25 -40.64 15.58
CA GLU A 1 -49.10 -40.33 16.75
C GLU A 1 -48.50 -40.83 18.06
N ALA A 2 -48.34 -42.14 18.26
CA ALA A 2 -47.80 -42.71 19.51
C ALA A 2 -46.46 -42.13 19.99
N MET A 3 -45.53 -41.84 19.06
CA MET A 3 -44.26 -41.20 19.38
C MET A 3 -44.43 -39.76 19.93
N ARG A 4 -45.38 -39.00 19.38
CA ARG A 4 -45.69 -37.62 19.83
C ARG A 4 -46.28 -37.64 21.24
N GLU A 5 -47.14 -38.60 21.55
CA GLU A 5 -47.72 -38.76 22.89
C GLU A 5 -46.64 -39.00 23.96
N ILE A 6 -45.70 -39.91 23.69
CA ILE A 6 -44.56 -40.18 24.59
C ILE A 6 -43.70 -38.92 24.75
N GLU A 7 -43.39 -38.24 23.66
CA GLU A 7 -42.63 -36.99 23.68
C GLU A 7 -43.33 -35.89 24.49
N MET A 8 -44.65 -35.75 24.33
CA MET A 8 -45.46 -34.76 25.04
C MET A 8 -45.54 -35.06 26.54
N PHE A 9 -45.74 -36.33 26.91
CA PHE A 9 -45.72 -36.78 28.30
C PHE A 9 -44.38 -36.45 28.98
N ILE A 10 -43.27 -36.83 28.34
CA ILE A 10 -41.93 -36.56 28.86
C ILE A 10 -41.68 -35.04 28.95
N SER A 11 -42.07 -34.28 27.94
CA SER A 11 -41.91 -32.82 27.91
C SER A 11 -42.68 -32.13 29.04
N LEU A 12 -43.93 -32.53 29.30
CA LEU A 12 -44.77 -31.99 30.37
C LEU A 12 -44.21 -32.28 31.76
N LYS A 13 -43.66 -33.47 31.96
CA LYS A 13 -43.05 -33.86 33.23
C LYS A 13 -41.76 -33.08 33.48
N ILE A 14 -40.90 -32.97 32.46
CA ILE A 14 -39.65 -32.22 32.56
C ILE A 14 -39.93 -30.72 32.77
N SER A 15 -40.94 -30.13 32.11
CA SER A 15 -41.28 -28.70 32.32
C SER A 15 -41.80 -28.40 33.73
N ARG A 16 -42.34 -29.40 34.42
CA ARG A 16 -42.70 -29.34 35.85
C ARG A 16 -41.53 -29.63 36.79
N ASN A 17 -40.31 -29.72 36.26
CA ASN A 17 -39.09 -30.05 36.98
C ASN A 17 -39.11 -31.45 37.62
N GLU A 18 -39.93 -32.37 37.10
CA GLU A 18 -39.99 -33.76 37.55
C GLU A 18 -38.97 -34.62 36.79
N ALA A 19 -38.23 -35.47 37.51
CA ALA A 19 -37.37 -36.46 36.87
C ALA A 19 -38.22 -37.57 36.24
N VAL A 20 -37.93 -37.92 34.98
CA VAL A 20 -38.64 -38.96 34.25
C VAL A 20 -37.71 -40.13 34.00
N TYR A 21 -38.09 -41.32 34.49
CA TYR A 21 -37.38 -42.56 34.24
C TYR A 21 -38.09 -43.41 33.17
N LEU A 22 -37.36 -44.32 32.53
CA LEU A 22 -37.91 -45.21 31.51
C LEU A 22 -39.07 -46.05 32.06
N LYS A 23 -38.97 -46.50 33.31
CA LYS A 23 -40.05 -47.19 34.03
C LYS A 23 -41.32 -46.35 34.15
N ASP A 24 -41.22 -45.04 34.33
CA ASP A 24 -42.39 -44.16 34.48
C ASP A 24 -43.17 -44.06 33.18
N VAL A 25 -42.45 -43.94 32.05
CA VAL A 25 -43.05 -43.95 30.71
C VAL A 25 -43.74 -45.28 30.43
N LEU A 26 -43.07 -46.40 30.73
CA LEU A 26 -43.68 -47.73 30.57
C LEU A 26 -44.95 -47.88 31.40
N THR A 27 -44.92 -47.47 32.67
CA THR A 27 -46.06 -47.60 33.58
C THR A 27 -47.25 -46.73 33.15
N TYR A 28 -46.99 -45.56 32.58
CA TYR A 28 -48.05 -44.66 32.11
C TYR A 28 -48.74 -45.19 30.85
N PHE A 29 -47.97 -45.58 29.82
CA PHE A 29 -48.51 -45.98 28.51
C PHE A 29 -49.02 -47.42 28.44
N THR A 30 -48.64 -48.29 29.39
CA THR A 30 -49.23 -49.64 29.53
C THR A 30 -50.62 -49.64 30.17
N ARG A 31 -51.01 -48.56 30.88
CA ARG A 31 -52.32 -48.43 31.53
C ARG A 31 -53.36 -47.82 30.58
N ARG A 32 -54.65 -47.97 30.93
CA ARG A 32 -55.74 -47.25 30.24
C ARG A 32 -55.51 -45.74 30.36
N PRO A 33 -55.77 -44.93 29.31
CA PRO A 33 -56.51 -45.25 28.09
C PRO A 33 -55.70 -45.86 26.94
N PHE A 34 -54.37 -45.92 27.02
CA PHE A 34 -53.49 -46.34 25.90
C PHE A 34 -53.35 -47.86 25.78
N GLY A 35 -52.97 -48.54 26.87
CA GLY A 35 -52.83 -50.00 26.89
C GLY A 35 -51.77 -50.57 25.95
N TRP A 36 -50.72 -49.82 25.62
CA TRP A 36 -49.69 -50.25 24.65
C TRP A 36 -48.77 -51.32 25.22
N GLN A 37 -48.19 -52.14 24.34
CA GLN A 37 -47.28 -53.20 24.74
C GLN A 37 -45.90 -52.64 25.16
N GLU A 38 -45.31 -53.15 26.23
CA GLU A 38 -44.04 -52.64 26.77
C GLU A 38 -42.92 -52.56 25.73
N ASN A 39 -42.77 -53.60 24.91
CA ASN A 39 -41.72 -53.65 23.89
C ASN A 39 -41.91 -52.58 22.81
N GLU A 40 -43.14 -52.22 22.48
CA GLU A 40 -43.43 -51.14 21.53
C GLU A 40 -43.07 -49.78 22.12
N ILE A 41 -43.40 -49.55 23.40
CA ILE A 41 -43.02 -48.32 24.11
C ILE A 41 -41.49 -48.20 24.16
N LEU A 42 -40.76 -49.28 24.47
CA LEU A 42 -39.30 -49.31 24.45
C LEU A 42 -38.74 -48.93 23.07
N LEU A 43 -39.30 -49.48 21.99
CA LEU A 43 -38.89 -49.14 20.62
C LEU A 43 -39.19 -47.68 20.27
N LEU A 44 -40.33 -47.15 20.70
CA LEU A 44 -40.69 -45.74 20.47
C LEU A 44 -39.74 -44.80 21.22
N VAL A 45 -39.41 -45.09 22.48
CA VAL A 45 -38.43 -44.30 23.24
C VAL A 45 -37.04 -44.41 22.62
N ALA A 46 -36.60 -45.60 22.22
CA ALA A 46 -35.34 -45.77 21.50
C ALA A 46 -35.30 -44.99 20.18
N ARG A 47 -36.41 -44.96 19.43
CA ARG A 47 -36.55 -44.18 18.20
C ARG A 47 -36.50 -42.67 18.48
N LEU A 48 -37.10 -42.18 19.57
CA LEU A 48 -36.95 -40.78 20.02
C LEU A 48 -35.49 -40.44 20.34
N GLY A 49 -34.74 -41.39 20.91
CA GLY A 49 -33.29 -41.27 21.07
C GLY A 49 -32.53 -41.19 19.75
N LEU A 50 -32.86 -42.05 18.78
CA LEU A 50 -32.24 -42.05 17.44
C LEU A 50 -32.49 -40.76 16.66
N VAL A 51 -33.68 -40.18 16.78
CA VAL A 51 -34.03 -38.88 16.17
C VAL A 51 -33.42 -37.70 16.96
N GLY A 52 -32.77 -37.96 18.10
CA GLY A 52 -32.08 -36.95 18.89
C GLY A 52 -33.01 -36.04 19.69
N LYS A 53 -34.24 -36.49 19.97
CA LYS A 53 -35.20 -35.77 20.83
C LYS A 53 -35.01 -36.07 22.31
N LEU A 54 -34.47 -37.25 22.62
CA LEU A 54 -34.17 -37.70 23.98
C LEU A 54 -32.70 -38.11 24.10
N SER A 55 -32.10 -37.79 25.24
CA SER A 55 -30.87 -38.42 25.72
C SER A 55 -31.17 -39.29 26.93
N PHE A 56 -30.29 -40.26 27.17
CA PHE A 56 -30.42 -41.24 28.24
C PHE A 56 -29.25 -41.09 29.20
N THR A 57 -29.54 -41.17 30.50
CA THR A 57 -28.50 -41.24 31.52
C THR A 57 -28.76 -42.45 32.42
N LEU A 58 -27.69 -43.15 32.80
CA LEU A 58 -27.73 -44.28 33.72
C LEU A 58 -26.70 -44.00 34.82
N GLN A 59 -27.14 -44.00 36.08
CA GLN A 59 -26.26 -43.72 37.24
C GLN A 59 -25.45 -42.42 37.08
N ALA A 60 -26.11 -41.36 36.61
CA ALA A 60 -25.53 -40.04 36.33
C ALA A 60 -24.48 -39.97 35.20
N ALA A 61 -24.19 -41.07 34.51
CA ALA A 61 -23.41 -41.06 33.27
C ALA A 61 -24.33 -41.03 32.04
N GLU A 62 -23.90 -40.35 30.97
CA GLU A 62 -24.58 -40.43 29.68
C GLU A 62 -24.56 -41.89 29.17
N LEU A 63 -25.71 -42.37 28.70
CA LEU A 63 -25.89 -43.70 28.13
C LEU A 63 -25.95 -43.57 26.59
N PRO A 64 -24.86 -43.88 25.87
CA PRO A 64 -24.85 -43.80 24.41
C PRO A 64 -25.81 -44.82 23.81
N LEU A 65 -26.50 -44.43 22.73
CA LEU A 65 -27.48 -45.29 22.03
C LEU A 65 -26.90 -46.67 21.65
N LYS A 66 -25.63 -46.73 21.26
CA LYS A 66 -24.93 -47.99 20.91
C LYS A 66 -24.80 -48.97 22.09
N LYS A 67 -24.81 -48.47 23.33
CA LYS A 67 -24.72 -49.26 24.56
C LYS A 67 -26.07 -49.40 25.27
N ALA A 68 -27.13 -48.80 24.73
CA ALA A 68 -28.43 -48.71 25.38
C ALA A 68 -29.26 -50.01 25.31
N TYR A 69 -28.92 -50.95 24.42
CA TYR A 69 -29.70 -52.19 24.23
C TYR A 69 -29.86 -53.01 25.53
N GLN A 70 -28.74 -53.35 26.19
CA GLN A 70 -28.76 -54.16 27.42
C GLN A 70 -29.50 -53.46 28.59
N PRO A 71 -29.27 -52.16 28.87
CA PRO A 71 -30.05 -51.44 29.87
C PRO A 71 -31.55 -51.33 29.55
N PHE A 72 -31.94 -51.16 28.28
CA PHE A 72 -33.34 -51.05 27.89
C PHE A 72 -34.10 -52.38 28.04
N THR A 73 -33.45 -53.52 27.78
CA THR A 73 -34.09 -54.83 27.89
C THR A 73 -34.18 -55.31 29.34
N SER A 74 -33.21 -54.97 30.19
CA SER A 74 -33.18 -55.31 31.62
C SER A 74 -34.25 -54.59 32.44
N VAL A 75 -35.19 -55.35 33.04
CA VAL A 75 -36.28 -54.80 33.89
C VAL A 75 -35.75 -53.98 35.06
N ARG A 76 -34.64 -54.42 35.68
CA ARG A 76 -34.00 -53.71 36.79
C ARG A 76 -33.46 -52.35 36.34
N SER A 77 -32.79 -52.32 35.19
CA SER A 77 -32.12 -51.12 34.67
C SER A 77 -33.11 -50.07 34.19
N ARG A 78 -34.31 -50.44 33.73
CA ARG A 78 -35.37 -49.49 33.32
C ARG A 78 -35.77 -48.49 34.41
N ALA A 79 -35.64 -48.85 35.69
CA ALA A 79 -35.90 -47.95 36.81
C ALA A 79 -34.77 -46.91 37.02
N GLU A 80 -33.56 -47.21 36.54
CA GLU A 80 -32.38 -46.37 36.72
C GLU A 80 -32.10 -45.47 35.50
N ILE A 81 -32.67 -45.79 34.33
CA ILE A 81 -32.52 -45.00 33.10
C ILE A 81 -33.37 -43.74 33.22
N ARG A 82 -32.72 -42.59 33.33
CA ARG A 82 -33.35 -41.28 33.30
C ARG A 82 -33.38 -40.73 31.88
N LEU A 83 -34.55 -40.22 31.50
CA LEU A 83 -34.84 -39.60 30.21
C LEU A 83 -34.64 -38.09 30.33
N GLN A 84 -33.92 -37.52 29.37
CA GLN A 84 -33.72 -36.08 29.27
C GLN A 84 -34.17 -35.61 27.89
N LYS A 85 -34.86 -34.47 27.83
CA LYS A 85 -35.22 -33.84 26.56
C LYS A 85 -34.02 -33.08 26.02
N ILE A 86 -33.64 -33.36 24.78
CA ILE A 86 -32.65 -32.56 24.07
C ILE A 86 -33.36 -31.29 23.59
N ARG A 87 -32.78 -30.13 23.90
CA ARG A 87 -33.29 -28.85 23.37
C ARG A 87 -33.09 -28.84 21.86
N GLN A 88 -34.14 -28.53 21.13
CA GLN A 88 -34.13 -28.39 19.68
C GLN A 88 -34.82 -27.07 19.35
N HIS A 89 -34.38 -26.45 18.26
CA HIS A 89 -35.07 -25.30 17.70
C HIS A 89 -36.42 -25.72 17.11
N ASP A 90 -37.40 -24.82 17.18
CA ASP A 90 -38.61 -25.00 16.39
C ASP A 90 -38.35 -24.75 14.90
N GLU A 91 -39.31 -25.13 14.06
CA GLU A 91 -39.19 -25.00 12.60
C GLU A 91 -39.02 -23.54 12.15
N HIS A 92 -39.62 -22.59 12.87
CA HIS A 92 -39.50 -21.17 12.58
C HIS A 92 -38.09 -20.64 12.89
N GLN A 93 -37.48 -21.06 13.99
CA GLN A 93 -36.10 -20.72 14.35
C GLN A 93 -35.10 -21.31 13.36
N ILE A 94 -35.30 -22.56 12.91
CA ILE A 94 -34.47 -23.18 11.86
C ILE A 94 -34.60 -22.41 10.55
N GLN A 95 -35.81 -22.02 10.14
CA GLN A 95 -36.02 -21.21 8.94
C GLN A 95 -35.36 -19.82 9.05
N LYS A 96 -35.47 -19.16 10.22
CA LYS A 96 -34.82 -17.87 10.48
C LYS A 96 -33.29 -18.00 10.41
N ALA A 97 -32.72 -19.03 11.01
CA ALA A 97 -31.28 -19.28 10.96
C ALA A 97 -30.82 -19.61 9.52
N ALA A 98 -31.59 -20.40 8.77
CA ALA A 98 -31.30 -20.69 7.37
C ALA A 98 -31.38 -19.42 6.48
N ALA A 99 -32.31 -18.51 6.75
CA ALA A 99 -32.39 -17.22 6.08
C ALA A 99 -31.17 -16.34 6.40
N LEU A 100 -30.75 -16.30 7.67
CA LEU A 100 -29.54 -15.58 8.09
C LEU A 100 -28.28 -16.16 7.40
N VAL A 101 -28.12 -17.49 7.36
CA VAL A 101 -27.03 -18.16 6.61
C VAL A 101 -27.03 -17.74 5.14
N LYS A 102 -28.20 -17.68 4.50
CA LYS A 102 -28.32 -17.24 3.11
C LYS A 102 -27.90 -15.78 2.95
N ASN A 103 -28.29 -14.89 3.86
CA ASN A 103 -27.93 -13.48 3.80
C ASN A 103 -26.42 -13.29 3.97
N LEU A 104 -25.83 -13.92 4.98
CA LEU A 104 -24.40 -13.77 5.32
C LEU A 104 -23.46 -14.38 4.29
N PHE A 105 -23.77 -15.60 3.82
CA PHE A 105 -22.84 -16.39 3.01
C PHE A 105 -23.28 -16.52 1.54
N GLN A 106 -24.42 -15.93 1.16
CA GLN A 106 -25.03 -16.06 -0.17
C GLN A 106 -25.26 -17.53 -0.62
N LYS A 107 -25.31 -18.46 0.34
CA LYS A 107 -25.47 -19.91 0.11
C LYS A 107 -26.80 -20.38 0.72
N PRO A 108 -27.77 -20.84 -0.09
CA PRO A 108 -29.02 -21.36 0.45
C PRO A 108 -28.78 -22.69 1.17
N PHE A 109 -29.45 -22.86 2.31
CA PHE A 109 -29.51 -24.16 2.98
C PHE A 109 -30.48 -25.09 2.24
N THR A 110 -29.98 -26.26 1.83
CA THR A 110 -30.75 -27.29 1.11
C THR A 110 -31.06 -28.53 1.96
N GLY A 111 -30.57 -28.55 3.21
CA GLY A 111 -30.80 -29.63 4.15
C GLY A 111 -32.15 -29.53 4.85
N SER A 112 -32.40 -30.46 5.77
CA SER A 112 -33.69 -30.56 6.48
C SER A 112 -33.56 -30.59 8.00
N GLY A 113 -32.34 -30.63 8.55
CA GLY A 113 -32.11 -30.81 9.98
C GLY A 113 -31.19 -29.78 10.63
N GLU A 114 -31.37 -29.59 11.94
CA GLU A 114 -30.54 -28.71 12.80
C GLU A 114 -29.04 -29.04 12.71
N LYS A 115 -28.70 -30.34 12.64
CA LYS A 115 -27.31 -30.80 12.54
C LYS A 115 -26.65 -30.36 11.22
N GLU A 116 -27.34 -30.57 10.10
CA GLU A 116 -26.85 -30.18 8.77
C GLU A 116 -26.69 -28.66 8.68
N LEU A 117 -27.63 -27.89 9.25
CA LEU A 117 -27.54 -26.43 9.32
C LEU A 117 -26.33 -25.99 10.16
N ALA A 118 -26.14 -26.60 11.33
CA ALA A 118 -24.99 -26.31 12.19
C ALA A 118 -23.65 -26.67 11.52
N GLU A 119 -23.57 -27.77 10.78
CA GLU A 119 -22.39 -28.14 10.00
C GLU A 119 -22.08 -27.12 8.89
N LEU A 120 -23.12 -26.65 8.18
CA LEU A 120 -22.99 -25.57 7.20
C LEU A 120 -22.45 -24.29 7.85
N ILE A 121 -23.07 -23.83 8.94
CA ILE A 121 -22.65 -22.64 9.69
C ILE A 121 -21.19 -22.74 10.10
N ARG A 122 -20.77 -23.87 10.71
CA ARG A 122 -19.37 -24.08 11.12
C ARG A 122 -18.42 -23.98 9.95
N ARG A 123 -18.76 -24.59 8.81
CA ARG A 123 -17.90 -24.61 7.64
C ARG A 123 -17.68 -23.19 7.11
N GLU A 124 -18.76 -22.42 6.94
CA GLU A 124 -18.68 -21.06 6.40
C GLU A 124 -18.00 -20.11 7.39
N LEU A 125 -18.31 -20.18 8.69
CA LEU A 125 -17.61 -19.41 9.73
C LEU A 125 -16.12 -19.77 9.80
N SER A 126 -15.75 -21.04 9.62
CA SER A 126 -14.34 -21.44 9.60
C SER A 126 -13.61 -20.83 8.40
N GLN A 127 -14.26 -20.75 7.23
CA GLN A 127 -13.69 -20.08 6.05
C GLN A 127 -13.45 -18.59 6.31
N TRP A 128 -14.43 -17.89 6.86
CA TRP A 128 -14.25 -16.48 7.28
C TRP A 128 -13.09 -16.33 8.26
N HIS A 129 -13.03 -17.17 9.29
CA HIS A 129 -11.97 -17.13 10.29
C HIS A 129 -10.57 -17.35 9.71
N ASP A 130 -10.42 -18.28 8.77
CA ASP A 130 -9.13 -18.56 8.11
C ASP A 130 -8.72 -17.42 7.16
N SER A 131 -9.66 -16.84 6.41
CA SER A 131 -9.43 -15.64 5.62
C SER A 131 -9.00 -14.46 6.50
N LEU A 132 -9.71 -14.21 7.61
CA LEU A 132 -9.39 -13.13 8.55
C LEU A 132 -8.02 -13.29 9.19
N LYS A 133 -7.61 -14.52 9.55
CA LYS A 133 -6.25 -14.79 10.03
C LYS A 133 -5.20 -14.45 8.97
N THR A 134 -5.47 -14.77 7.71
CA THR A 134 -4.59 -14.45 6.59
C THR A 134 -4.51 -12.93 6.42
N PHE A 135 -5.64 -12.22 6.46
CA PHE A 135 -5.69 -10.76 6.38
C PHE A 135 -4.95 -10.12 7.56
N ARG A 136 -5.13 -10.63 8.78
CA ARG A 136 -4.43 -10.16 9.98
C ARG A 136 -2.92 -10.22 9.84
N SER A 137 -2.38 -11.32 9.31
CA SER A 137 -0.93 -11.47 9.14
C SER A 137 -0.38 -10.43 8.15
N LYS A 138 -1.09 -10.16 7.05
CA LYS A 138 -0.76 -9.07 6.12
C LYS A 138 -0.87 -7.71 6.82
N ALA A 139 -1.99 -7.44 7.49
CA ALA A 139 -2.31 -6.19 8.17
C ALA A 139 -1.23 -5.75 9.19
N GLN A 140 -0.52 -6.70 9.80
CA GLN A 140 0.53 -6.42 10.79
C GLN A 140 1.87 -5.97 10.19
N THR A 141 2.10 -6.20 8.89
CA THR A 141 3.41 -5.93 8.25
C THR A 141 3.57 -4.49 7.73
N GLY A 142 2.53 -3.66 7.82
CA GLY A 142 2.55 -2.31 7.30
C GLY A 142 1.32 -1.49 7.68
N LYS A 143 1.17 -0.32 7.05
CA LYS A 143 -0.01 0.53 7.20
C LYS A 143 -1.08 0.11 6.19
N TYR A 144 -1.93 -0.82 6.61
CA TYR A 144 -3.05 -1.34 5.82
C TYR A 144 -4.39 -1.07 6.54
N PRO A 145 -5.48 -0.79 5.80
CA PRO A 145 -6.81 -0.54 6.37
C PRO A 145 -7.41 -1.80 7.02
N GLY A 146 -8.46 -1.62 7.82
CA GLY A 146 -9.30 -2.73 8.29
C GLY A 146 -8.77 -3.56 9.47
N LYS A 147 -7.67 -3.16 10.13
CA LYS A 147 -7.10 -3.94 11.25
C LYS A 147 -8.10 -4.16 12.39
N ALA A 148 -8.84 -3.12 12.78
CA ALA A 148 -9.83 -3.20 13.85
C ALA A 148 -10.97 -4.17 13.48
N ASP A 149 -11.47 -4.06 12.25
CA ASP A 149 -12.57 -4.88 11.74
C ASP A 149 -12.14 -6.35 11.63
N ILE A 150 -10.90 -6.61 11.20
CA ILE A 150 -10.31 -7.96 11.22
C ILE A 150 -10.25 -8.53 12.63
N ASP A 151 -9.72 -7.76 13.59
CA ASP A 151 -9.56 -8.23 14.97
C ASP A 151 -10.93 -8.49 15.62
N ASN A 152 -11.92 -7.60 15.41
CA ASN A 152 -13.28 -7.76 15.89
C ASN A 152 -13.99 -8.96 15.24
N GLY A 153 -13.85 -9.12 13.92
CA GLY A 153 -14.39 -10.24 13.17
C GLY A 153 -13.85 -11.59 13.64
N ILE A 154 -12.55 -11.68 13.91
CA ILE A 154 -11.93 -12.90 14.47
C ILE A 154 -12.56 -13.24 15.81
N VAL A 155 -12.76 -12.26 16.71
CA VAL A 155 -13.37 -12.50 18.02
C VAL A 155 -14.82 -12.94 17.88
N LEU A 156 -15.61 -12.27 17.03
CA LEU A 156 -17.01 -12.60 16.78
C LEU A 156 -17.16 -14.03 16.25
N VAL A 157 -16.40 -14.38 15.21
CA VAL A 157 -16.45 -15.69 14.57
C VAL A 157 -15.91 -16.80 15.49
N ALA A 158 -14.83 -16.54 16.22
CA ALA A 158 -14.27 -17.51 17.17
C ALA A 158 -15.25 -17.82 18.30
N GLY A 159 -15.93 -16.81 18.86
CA GLY A 159 -16.93 -17.00 19.92
C GLY A 159 -18.10 -17.88 19.48
N LEU A 160 -18.52 -17.80 18.22
CA LEU A 160 -19.52 -18.71 17.64
C LEU A 160 -18.98 -20.13 17.49
N LEU A 161 -17.75 -20.29 16.96
CA LEU A 161 -17.13 -21.59 16.70
C LEU A 161 -16.81 -22.38 17.98
N GLU A 162 -16.65 -21.73 19.14
CA GLU A 162 -16.46 -22.38 20.45
C GLU A 162 -17.63 -23.27 20.87
N HIS A 163 -18.84 -22.96 20.42
CA HIS A 163 -20.01 -23.78 20.72
C HIS A 163 -19.97 -25.09 19.92
N SER A 164 -19.82 -26.24 20.58
CA SER A 164 -19.74 -27.57 19.94
C SER A 164 -21.10 -28.23 19.65
N GLY A 165 -22.17 -27.81 20.34
CA GLY A 165 -23.52 -28.31 20.11
C GLY A 165 -24.28 -27.52 19.04
N SER A 166 -25.06 -28.23 18.19
CA SER A 166 -25.90 -27.60 17.15
C SER A 166 -26.88 -26.58 17.71
N TYR A 167 -27.53 -26.90 18.83
CA TYR A 167 -28.46 -25.98 19.49
C TYR A 167 -27.76 -24.68 19.96
N ALA A 168 -26.69 -24.78 20.74
CA ALA A 168 -26.00 -23.59 21.26
C ALA A 168 -25.43 -22.70 20.14
N LEU A 169 -24.91 -23.30 19.07
CA LEU A 169 -24.38 -22.57 17.91
C LEU A 169 -25.48 -21.77 17.20
N ILE A 170 -26.61 -22.40 16.87
CA ILE A 170 -27.71 -21.75 16.15
C ILE A 170 -28.37 -20.69 17.04
N GLU A 171 -28.56 -20.98 18.32
CA GLU A 171 -29.12 -20.03 19.28
C GLU A 171 -28.23 -18.78 19.38
N ARG A 172 -26.91 -18.97 19.52
CA ARG A 172 -25.94 -17.87 19.56
C ARG A 172 -25.90 -17.08 18.26
N MET A 173 -25.90 -17.75 17.10
CA MET A 173 -25.92 -17.10 15.79
C MET A 173 -27.18 -16.24 15.60
N LEU A 174 -28.35 -16.71 16.06
CA LEU A 174 -29.59 -15.93 16.02
C LEU A 174 -29.56 -14.71 16.95
N GLN A 175 -28.87 -14.81 18.09
CA GLN A 175 -28.68 -13.69 19.02
C GLN A 175 -27.72 -12.63 18.44
N ASP A 176 -26.62 -13.08 17.85
CA ASP A 176 -25.60 -12.21 17.24
C ASP A 176 -25.94 -11.81 15.80
N GLY A 177 -27.18 -12.05 15.35
CA GLY A 177 -27.60 -11.91 13.95
C GLY A 177 -27.31 -10.54 13.34
N SER A 178 -27.64 -9.43 14.04
CA SER A 178 -27.37 -8.10 13.48
C SER A 178 -25.87 -7.81 13.40
N ALA A 179 -25.10 -8.18 14.44
CA ALA A 179 -23.66 -7.99 14.44
C ALA A 179 -22.97 -8.81 13.34
N LEU A 180 -23.51 -9.99 13.01
CA LEU A 180 -23.04 -10.80 11.89
C LEU A 180 -23.39 -10.17 10.53
N GLU A 181 -24.58 -9.60 10.39
CA GLU A 181 -25.00 -8.91 9.16
C GLU A 181 -24.16 -7.65 8.93
N ASP A 182 -23.97 -6.83 9.96
CA ASP A 182 -23.10 -5.65 9.91
C ASP A 182 -21.66 -6.05 9.52
N PHE A 183 -21.14 -7.11 10.15
CA PHE A 183 -19.80 -7.62 9.85
C PHE A 183 -19.68 -8.26 8.46
N ALA A 184 -20.77 -8.76 7.88
CA ALA A 184 -20.73 -9.36 6.54
C ALA A 184 -20.36 -8.33 5.47
N GLU A 185 -20.86 -7.09 5.61
CA GLU A 185 -20.50 -5.97 4.74
C GLU A 185 -19.00 -5.63 4.88
N ASP A 186 -18.52 -5.51 6.12
CA ASP A 186 -17.10 -5.26 6.41
C ASP A 186 -16.21 -6.39 5.85
N PHE A 187 -16.65 -7.65 5.97
CA PHE A 187 -15.93 -8.81 5.48
C PHE A 187 -15.79 -8.78 3.94
N GLU A 188 -16.84 -8.38 3.22
CA GLU A 188 -16.78 -8.28 1.75
C GLU A 188 -15.74 -7.24 1.30
N ASP A 189 -15.71 -6.08 1.96
CA ASP A 189 -14.72 -5.04 1.72
C ASP A 189 -13.30 -5.52 2.02
N LEU A 190 -13.11 -6.20 3.16
CA LEU A 190 -11.82 -6.80 3.55
C LEU A 190 -11.38 -7.87 2.54
N ASP A 191 -12.26 -8.79 2.14
CA ASP A 191 -11.96 -9.87 1.22
C ASP A 191 -11.53 -9.32 -0.14
N ASN A 192 -12.33 -8.40 -0.70
CA ASN A 192 -12.00 -7.74 -1.95
C ASN A 192 -10.68 -6.96 -1.86
N PHE A 193 -10.44 -6.25 -0.75
CA PHE A 193 -9.19 -5.53 -0.54
C PHE A 193 -7.97 -6.47 -0.53
N TYR A 194 -7.94 -7.44 0.38
CA TYR A 194 -6.77 -8.27 0.62
C TYR A 194 -6.51 -9.32 -0.47
N ASN A 195 -7.53 -9.71 -1.23
CA ASN A 195 -7.40 -10.70 -2.30
C ASN A 195 -7.25 -10.05 -3.69
N SER A 196 -7.93 -8.92 -3.95
CA SER A 196 -7.99 -8.34 -5.30
C SER A 196 -7.28 -6.99 -5.42
N GLN A 197 -7.37 -6.12 -4.42
CA GLN A 197 -6.89 -4.72 -4.52
C GLN A 197 -5.57 -4.45 -3.77
N PHE A 198 -5.02 -5.46 -3.11
CA PHE A 198 -3.82 -5.30 -2.29
C PHE A 198 -2.63 -4.75 -3.09
N GLN A 199 -2.47 -5.18 -4.34
CA GLN A 199 -1.41 -4.68 -5.22
C GLN A 199 -1.59 -3.20 -5.56
N THR A 200 -2.83 -2.74 -5.77
CA THR A 200 -3.14 -1.32 -6.00
C THR A 200 -2.73 -0.48 -4.80
N TRP A 201 -2.96 -0.97 -3.58
CA TRP A 201 -2.52 -0.31 -2.35
C TRP A 201 -1.00 -0.26 -2.22
N LEU A 202 -0.28 -1.33 -2.59
CA LEU A 202 1.18 -1.31 -2.61
C LEU A 202 1.73 -0.29 -3.62
N THR A 203 1.10 -0.17 -4.79
CA THR A 203 1.45 0.85 -5.79
C THR A 203 1.23 2.27 -5.23
N LEU A 204 0.11 2.52 -4.54
CA LEU A 204 -0.14 3.78 -3.82
C LEU A 204 0.97 4.07 -2.80
N ALA A 205 1.30 3.09 -1.96
CA ALA A 205 2.30 3.25 -0.92
C ALA A 205 3.67 3.58 -1.52
N SER A 206 4.08 2.92 -2.60
CA SER A 206 5.36 3.20 -3.28
C SER A 206 5.36 4.54 -4.01
N ALA A 207 4.24 4.92 -4.63
CA ALA A 207 4.11 6.22 -5.30
C ALA A 207 4.33 7.38 -4.30
N LEU A 208 3.63 7.34 -3.17
CA LEU A 208 3.74 8.36 -2.11
C LEU A 208 5.08 8.31 -1.38
N ASN A 209 5.57 7.12 -1.03
CA ASN A 209 6.75 7.01 -0.16
C ASN A 209 8.08 7.06 -0.89
N ASP A 210 8.13 6.74 -2.18
CA ASP A 210 9.38 6.60 -2.93
C ASP A 210 9.39 7.51 -4.16
N GLN A 211 8.43 7.34 -5.07
CA GLN A 211 8.50 7.93 -6.41
C GLN A 211 8.34 9.46 -6.39
N PHE A 212 7.32 9.97 -5.70
CA PHE A 212 7.02 11.40 -5.69
C PHE A 212 7.98 12.20 -4.81
N LYS A 213 8.59 11.58 -3.79
CA LYS A 213 9.53 12.27 -2.89
C LYS A 213 10.74 12.85 -3.60
N VAL A 214 11.22 12.19 -4.66
CA VAL A 214 12.40 12.63 -5.42
C VAL A 214 12.22 14.05 -5.99
N ASN A 215 11.00 14.38 -6.41
CA ASN A 215 10.66 15.64 -7.08
C ASN A 215 9.57 16.44 -6.33
N TRP A 216 9.38 16.15 -5.04
CA TRP A 216 8.30 16.73 -4.22
C TRP A 216 8.20 18.25 -4.35
N GLN A 217 9.33 18.97 -4.19
CA GLN A 217 9.37 20.43 -4.25
C GLN A 217 8.92 21.02 -5.59
N ALA A 218 9.04 20.25 -6.68
CA ALA A 218 8.57 20.67 -7.99
C ALA A 218 7.07 20.38 -8.14
N LEU A 219 6.62 19.21 -7.67
CA LEU A 219 5.21 18.80 -7.69
C LEU A 219 4.33 19.69 -6.80
N GLU A 220 4.82 20.12 -5.64
CA GLU A 220 4.11 21.00 -4.71
C GLU A 220 3.81 22.39 -5.29
N LYS A 221 4.58 22.82 -6.30
CA LYS A 221 4.39 24.10 -7.00
C LYS A 221 3.36 24.04 -8.12
N ASP A 222 2.98 22.83 -8.54
CA ASP A 222 1.93 22.61 -9.53
C ASP A 222 0.62 22.31 -8.79
N ASP A 223 -0.40 23.15 -9.00
CA ASP A 223 -1.67 23.03 -8.27
C ASP A 223 -2.35 21.67 -8.54
N SER A 224 -2.32 21.19 -9.79
CA SER A 224 -2.97 19.93 -10.16
C SER A 224 -2.25 18.71 -9.56
N ALA A 225 -0.92 18.70 -9.54
CA ALA A 225 -0.15 17.64 -8.92
C ALA A 225 -0.33 17.66 -7.40
N ARG A 226 -0.30 18.84 -6.78
CA ARG A 226 -0.50 19.00 -5.34
C ARG A 226 -1.86 18.45 -4.91
N ASP A 227 -2.93 18.81 -5.63
CA ASP A 227 -4.28 18.36 -5.29
C ASP A 227 -4.43 16.83 -5.45
N ALA A 228 -3.86 16.27 -6.53
CA ALA A 228 -3.88 14.81 -6.75
C ALA A 228 -3.08 14.04 -5.69
N VAL A 229 -1.92 14.57 -5.27
CA VAL A 229 -1.12 13.98 -4.18
C VAL A 229 -1.84 14.07 -2.85
N ALA A 230 -2.47 15.20 -2.53
CA ALA A 230 -3.26 15.36 -1.31
C ALA A 230 -4.43 14.36 -1.26
N GLU A 231 -5.07 14.10 -2.39
CA GLU A 231 -6.12 13.09 -2.47
C GLU A 231 -5.57 11.67 -2.21
N LEU A 232 -4.44 11.31 -2.82
CA LEU A 232 -3.77 10.03 -2.58
C LEU A 232 -3.37 9.85 -1.11
N GLU A 233 -2.87 10.90 -0.45
CA GLU A 233 -2.57 10.90 0.99
C GLU A 233 -3.83 10.74 1.85
N GLY A 234 -4.94 11.36 1.44
CA GLY A 234 -6.25 11.17 2.05
C GLY A 234 -6.71 9.71 1.99
N ILE A 235 -6.59 9.07 0.82
CA ILE A 235 -6.91 7.64 0.65
C ILE A 235 -5.99 6.78 1.53
N PHE A 236 -4.68 7.09 1.56
CA PHE A 236 -3.69 6.31 2.32
C PHE A 236 -3.81 6.46 3.85
N SER A 237 -4.48 7.51 4.33
CA SER A 237 -4.73 7.76 5.75
C SER A 237 -6.11 7.30 6.22
N SER A 238 -7.04 7.06 5.30
CA SER A 238 -8.38 6.56 5.61
C SER A 238 -8.37 5.16 6.21
N THR A 239 -9.21 4.93 7.22
CA THR A 239 -9.44 3.61 7.82
C THR A 239 -10.31 2.71 6.95
N THR A 240 -11.15 3.30 6.09
CA THR A 240 -12.12 2.62 5.20
C THR A 240 -11.99 3.14 3.75
N PRO A 241 -10.87 2.88 3.04
CA PRO A 241 -10.60 3.42 1.72
C PRO A 241 -11.27 2.67 0.57
N TYR A 242 -12.05 1.61 0.83
CA TYR A 242 -12.46 0.60 -0.15
C TYR A 242 -13.16 1.17 -1.39
N GLY A 243 -14.08 2.13 -1.21
CA GLY A 243 -14.76 2.82 -2.32
C GLY A 243 -13.87 3.75 -3.16
N GLN A 244 -12.70 4.14 -2.64
CA GLN A 244 -11.79 5.10 -3.27
C GLN A 244 -10.63 4.42 -4.02
N LEU A 245 -10.43 3.11 -3.85
CA LEU A 245 -9.28 2.40 -4.43
C LEU A 245 -9.22 2.51 -5.96
N ARG A 246 -10.37 2.63 -6.64
CA ARG A 246 -10.45 2.82 -8.09
C ARG A 246 -9.84 4.14 -8.57
N ARG A 247 -9.75 5.15 -7.70
CA ARG A 247 -9.19 6.48 -8.01
C ARG A 247 -7.65 6.49 -7.95
N ILE A 248 -7.04 5.52 -7.28
CA ILE A 248 -5.59 5.46 -7.05
C ILE A 248 -4.81 5.51 -8.37
N ASN A 249 -5.08 4.57 -9.29
CA ASN A 249 -4.28 4.45 -10.51
C ASN A 249 -4.37 5.71 -11.40
N PRO A 250 -5.58 6.27 -11.68
CA PRO A 250 -5.69 7.53 -12.42
C PRO A 250 -4.94 8.70 -11.79
N LEU A 251 -5.01 8.86 -10.46
CA LEU A 251 -4.31 9.93 -9.76
C LEU A 251 -2.79 9.76 -9.82
N ILE A 252 -2.30 8.53 -9.67
CA ILE A 252 -0.86 8.24 -9.82
C ILE A 252 -0.40 8.57 -11.23
N GLU A 253 -1.15 8.18 -12.26
CA GLU A 253 -0.83 8.47 -13.66
C GLU A 253 -0.81 9.98 -13.96
N GLN A 254 -1.76 10.73 -13.39
CA GLN A 254 -1.81 12.18 -13.48
C GLN A 254 -0.55 12.82 -12.89
N VAL A 255 -0.18 12.46 -11.66
CA VAL A 255 1.04 12.99 -11.00
C VAL A 255 2.30 12.57 -11.75
N GLN A 256 2.37 11.32 -12.24
CA GLN A 256 3.51 10.85 -13.03
C GLN A 256 3.67 11.62 -14.34
N THR A 257 2.57 11.95 -15.01
CA THR A 257 2.57 12.74 -16.25
C THR A 257 3.09 14.15 -15.99
N ILE A 258 2.59 14.83 -14.96
CA ILE A 258 3.05 16.18 -14.57
C ILE A 258 4.53 16.13 -14.18
N ASN A 259 4.95 15.12 -13.40
CA ASN A 259 6.35 14.94 -13.03
C ASN A 259 7.27 14.79 -14.24
N GLN A 260 6.85 14.00 -15.25
CA GLN A 260 7.61 13.80 -16.47
C GLN A 260 7.72 15.09 -17.30
N GLN A 261 6.64 15.88 -17.38
CA GLN A 261 6.64 17.18 -18.03
C GLN A 261 7.61 18.15 -17.36
N LEU A 262 7.50 18.33 -16.04
CA LEU A 262 8.40 19.18 -15.26
C LEU A 262 9.87 18.73 -15.39
N LEU A 263 10.12 17.42 -15.35
CA LEU A 263 11.45 16.86 -15.52
C LEU A 263 12.02 17.16 -16.91
N ALA A 264 11.22 16.99 -17.97
CA ALA A 264 11.62 17.26 -19.34
C ALA A 264 11.96 18.75 -19.56
N GLU A 265 11.11 19.64 -19.07
CA GLU A 265 11.34 21.09 -19.14
C GLU A 265 12.64 21.51 -18.44
N LYS A 266 12.83 21.06 -17.18
CA LYS A 266 14.05 21.40 -16.43
C LYS A 266 15.29 20.76 -17.05
N ARG A 267 15.19 19.53 -17.57
CA ARG A 267 16.29 18.87 -18.26
C ARG A 267 16.69 19.63 -19.52
N SER A 268 15.74 19.99 -20.38
CA SER A 268 16.02 20.74 -21.62
C SER A 268 16.74 22.04 -21.30
N HIS A 269 16.18 22.83 -20.39
CA HIS A 269 16.77 24.12 -19.99
C HIS A 269 18.18 23.97 -19.39
N ALA A 270 18.42 22.96 -18.56
CA ALA A 270 19.73 22.71 -17.98
C ALA A 270 20.76 22.25 -19.04
N LEU A 271 20.36 21.37 -19.97
CA LEU A 271 21.23 20.91 -21.06
C LEU A 271 21.60 22.05 -22.00
N ASP A 272 20.66 22.94 -22.34
CA ASP A 272 20.93 24.12 -23.18
C ASP A 272 21.95 25.04 -22.50
N ARG A 273 21.78 25.30 -21.21
CA ARG A 273 22.74 26.11 -20.42
C ARG A 273 24.12 25.46 -20.36
N VAL A 274 24.21 24.18 -20.03
CA VAL A 274 25.51 23.48 -19.97
C VAL A 274 26.15 23.41 -21.37
N GLY A 275 25.36 23.18 -22.41
CA GLY A 275 25.80 23.19 -23.81
C GLY A 275 26.40 24.53 -24.22
N LEU A 276 25.76 25.65 -23.85
CA LEU A 276 26.30 26.99 -24.08
C LEU A 276 27.68 27.16 -23.41
N ARG A 277 27.83 26.73 -22.15
CA ARG A 277 29.12 26.81 -21.43
C ARG A 277 30.20 25.97 -22.10
N ILE A 278 29.87 24.74 -22.51
CA ILE A 278 30.78 23.85 -23.25
C ILE A 278 31.23 24.53 -24.56
N ASN A 279 30.31 25.14 -25.31
CA ASN A 279 30.63 25.84 -26.56
C ASN A 279 31.55 27.04 -26.31
N ASN A 280 31.28 27.83 -25.28
CA ASN A 280 32.09 28.99 -24.90
C ASN A 280 33.54 28.59 -24.54
N ILE A 281 33.71 27.54 -23.74
CA ILE A 281 35.03 27.03 -23.34
C ILE A 281 35.75 26.40 -24.54
N THR A 282 35.04 25.66 -25.38
CA THR A 282 35.61 25.08 -26.61
C THR A 282 36.16 26.18 -27.52
N ALA A 283 35.40 27.25 -27.74
CA ALA A 283 35.86 28.40 -28.53
C ALA A 283 37.07 29.10 -27.88
N ALA A 284 37.11 29.22 -26.55
CA ALA A 284 38.24 29.80 -25.83
C ALA A 284 39.51 28.93 -25.91
N LEU A 285 39.38 27.61 -25.79
CA LEU A 285 40.47 26.65 -25.97
C LEU A 285 41.05 26.67 -27.39
N GLN A 286 40.17 26.77 -28.40
CA GLN A 286 40.57 26.91 -29.80
C GLN A 286 41.34 28.23 -30.04
N ALA A 287 40.82 29.34 -29.51
CA ALA A 287 41.49 30.64 -29.61
C ALA A 287 42.85 30.68 -28.88
N ALA A 288 43.01 29.89 -27.82
CA ALA A 288 44.26 29.73 -27.08
C ALA A 288 45.25 28.71 -27.70
N ASP A 289 44.83 28.00 -28.77
CA ASP A 289 45.60 26.90 -29.38
C ASP A 289 46.08 25.90 -28.31
N ALA A 290 45.14 25.51 -27.45
CA ALA A 290 45.38 24.65 -26.29
C ALA A 290 45.65 23.19 -26.70
N PRO A 291 46.59 22.48 -26.03
CA PRO A 291 46.87 21.07 -26.31
C PRO A 291 45.68 20.17 -25.90
N SER A 292 45.62 18.97 -26.49
CA SER A 292 44.54 18.00 -26.26
C SER A 292 44.37 17.61 -24.79
N GLU A 293 45.45 17.53 -24.02
CA GLU A 293 45.40 17.26 -22.57
C GLU A 293 44.64 18.35 -21.81
N LEU A 294 44.93 19.63 -22.11
CA LEU A 294 44.25 20.76 -21.49
C LEU A 294 42.78 20.85 -21.92
N GLN A 295 42.49 20.58 -23.19
CA GLN A 295 41.11 20.52 -23.69
C GLN A 295 40.29 19.46 -22.94
N ASN A 296 40.85 18.26 -22.78
CA ASN A 296 40.21 17.18 -22.02
C ASN A 296 40.03 17.56 -20.55
N LEU A 297 41.04 18.16 -19.92
CA LEU A 297 40.97 18.56 -18.53
C LEU A 297 39.87 19.61 -18.28
N ALA A 298 39.78 20.62 -19.15
CA ALA A 298 38.83 21.72 -19.02
C ALA A 298 37.39 21.30 -19.38
N LEU A 299 37.19 20.45 -20.39
CA LEU A 299 35.85 20.08 -20.87
C LEU A 299 35.24 18.88 -20.15
N ARG A 300 36.04 17.94 -19.65
CA ARG A 300 35.54 16.69 -19.05
C ARG A 300 34.54 16.91 -17.90
N PRO A 301 34.76 17.82 -16.94
CA PRO A 301 33.80 18.05 -15.85
C PRO A 301 32.42 18.50 -16.36
N LEU A 302 32.37 19.40 -17.35
CA LEU A 302 31.12 19.87 -17.94
C LEU A 302 30.43 18.78 -18.78
N GLN A 303 31.20 17.94 -19.47
CA GLN A 303 30.65 16.78 -20.18
C GLN A 303 30.04 15.77 -19.20
N GLN A 304 30.66 15.53 -18.04
CA GLN A 304 30.10 14.68 -16.98
C GLN A 304 28.84 15.29 -16.36
N CYS A 305 28.82 16.59 -16.13
CA CYS A 305 27.63 17.32 -15.72
C CYS A 305 26.48 17.11 -16.72
N ARG A 306 26.74 17.29 -18.03
CA ARG A 306 25.76 17.04 -19.10
C ARG A 306 25.22 15.60 -19.08
N GLN A 307 26.11 14.61 -19.01
CA GLN A 307 25.71 13.19 -18.93
C GLN A 307 24.88 12.88 -17.68
N THR A 308 25.16 13.54 -16.55
CA THR A 308 24.40 13.38 -15.31
C THR A 308 22.99 13.94 -15.46
N ILE A 309 22.84 15.12 -16.07
CA ILE A 309 21.56 15.75 -16.37
C ILE A 309 20.72 14.89 -17.33
N GLU A 310 21.34 14.30 -18.35
CA GLU A 310 20.68 13.40 -19.31
C GLU A 310 20.06 12.17 -18.63
N LYS A 311 20.74 11.59 -17.63
CA LYS A 311 20.36 10.32 -17.01
C LYS A 311 19.52 10.44 -15.74
N THR A 312 19.62 11.54 -15.01
CA THR A 312 18.95 11.68 -13.70
C THR A 312 17.43 11.82 -13.83
N HIS A 313 16.69 11.30 -12.86
CA HIS A 313 15.24 11.51 -12.70
C HIS A 313 14.90 12.53 -11.61
N SER A 314 15.92 13.10 -10.96
CA SER A 314 15.79 14.08 -9.88
C SER A 314 15.92 15.50 -10.41
N ILE A 315 14.84 16.26 -10.36
CA ILE A 315 14.81 17.70 -10.64
C ILE A 315 15.76 18.46 -9.71
N PRO A 316 15.81 18.21 -8.39
CA PRO A 316 16.81 18.81 -7.51
C PRO A 316 18.26 18.58 -8.00
N LEU A 317 18.59 17.37 -8.45
CA LEU A 317 19.92 17.08 -8.99
C LEU A 317 20.19 17.84 -10.29
N ILE A 318 19.20 17.95 -11.19
CA ILE A 318 19.34 18.76 -12.41
C ILE A 318 19.65 20.22 -12.08
N LEU A 319 18.90 20.81 -11.14
CA LEU A 319 19.08 22.20 -10.72
C LEU A 319 20.46 22.41 -10.08
N SER A 320 20.91 21.46 -9.24
CA SER A 320 22.24 21.47 -8.64
C SER A 320 23.36 21.37 -9.68
N GLN A 321 23.25 20.45 -10.64
CA GLN A 321 24.21 20.31 -11.74
C GLN A 321 24.27 21.56 -12.62
N GLN A 322 23.11 22.14 -12.93
CA GLN A 322 23.03 23.40 -13.68
C GLN A 322 23.72 24.54 -12.93
N GLY A 323 23.49 24.68 -11.62
CA GLY A 323 24.14 25.71 -10.79
C GLY A 323 25.63 25.48 -10.60
N GLY A 324 26.06 24.22 -10.45
CA GLY A 324 27.48 23.86 -10.34
C GLY A 324 28.26 24.06 -11.65
N ALA A 325 27.59 23.95 -12.80
CA ALA A 325 28.22 24.18 -14.11
C ALA A 325 28.80 25.60 -14.26
N ASP A 326 28.27 26.58 -13.52
CA ASP A 326 28.81 27.93 -13.45
C ASP A 326 30.23 27.96 -12.88
N THR A 327 30.47 27.22 -11.80
CA THR A 327 31.78 27.11 -11.16
C THR A 327 32.74 26.33 -12.05
N LEU A 328 32.28 25.25 -12.67
CA LEU A 328 33.09 24.46 -13.61
C LEU A 328 33.55 25.28 -14.82
N GLU A 329 32.73 26.23 -15.28
CA GLU A 329 33.13 27.16 -16.34
C GLU A 329 34.19 28.18 -15.85
N GLU A 330 34.07 28.68 -14.62
CA GLU A 330 35.08 29.55 -14.00
C GLU A 330 36.43 28.81 -13.90
N ASP A 331 36.44 27.58 -13.37
CA ASP A 331 37.64 26.74 -13.26
C ASP A 331 38.28 26.47 -14.63
N ALA A 332 37.47 26.21 -15.66
CA ALA A 332 37.96 26.00 -17.02
C ALA A 332 38.64 27.26 -17.58
N TYR A 333 38.07 28.44 -17.37
CA TYR A 333 38.69 29.69 -17.79
C TYR A 333 40.00 29.98 -17.04
N GLU A 334 40.10 29.64 -15.75
CA GLU A 334 41.37 29.75 -15.03
C GLU A 334 42.46 28.87 -15.64
N LEU A 335 42.15 27.61 -15.98
CA LEU A 335 43.08 26.69 -16.64
C LEU A 335 43.56 27.25 -17.98
N ILE A 336 42.64 27.82 -18.77
CA ILE A 336 42.95 28.46 -20.07
C ILE A 336 43.84 29.70 -19.86
N ASN A 337 43.52 30.55 -18.89
CA ASN A 337 44.30 31.76 -18.61
C ASN A 337 45.73 31.42 -18.16
N ARG A 338 45.91 30.45 -17.26
CA ARG A 338 47.24 29.98 -16.85
C ARG A 338 48.06 29.49 -18.05
N HIS A 339 47.42 28.82 -19.00
CA HIS A 339 48.08 28.38 -20.23
C HIS A 339 48.49 29.55 -21.14
N ILE A 340 47.61 30.53 -21.35
CA ILE A 340 47.91 31.74 -22.13
C ILE A 340 49.06 32.52 -21.50
N GLU A 341 49.07 32.69 -20.17
CA GLU A 341 50.15 33.35 -19.45
C GLU A 341 51.48 32.60 -19.56
N ALA A 342 51.46 31.27 -19.45
CA ALA A 342 52.65 30.45 -19.64
C ALA A 342 53.23 30.65 -21.04
N ARG A 343 52.40 30.63 -22.11
CA ARG A 343 52.85 30.89 -23.48
C ARG A 343 53.41 32.31 -23.67
N LYS A 344 52.84 33.32 -23.03
CA LYS A 344 53.35 34.70 -23.08
C LYS A 344 54.74 34.85 -22.42
N LYS A 345 55.07 34.00 -21.45
CA LYS A 345 56.37 33.99 -20.76
C LYS A 345 57.46 33.20 -21.49
N LEU A 346 57.12 32.41 -22.52
CA LEU A 346 58.12 31.75 -23.36
C LEU A 346 58.79 32.76 -24.32
N PRO A 347 60.13 32.73 -24.48
CA PRO A 347 60.81 33.56 -25.47
C PRO A 347 60.36 33.19 -26.89
N PRO A 348 60.30 34.14 -27.84
CA PRO A 348 59.94 33.84 -29.22
C PRO A 348 60.88 32.78 -29.80
N PRO A 349 60.38 31.84 -30.63
CA PRO A 349 61.23 30.81 -31.22
C PRO A 349 62.37 31.49 -31.99
N ALA A 350 63.61 31.15 -31.62
CA ALA A 350 64.79 31.60 -32.35
C ALA A 350 64.66 31.18 -33.83
N PRO A 351 64.99 32.05 -34.80
CA PRO A 351 64.89 31.71 -36.21
C PRO A 351 65.75 30.47 -36.48
N LYS A 352 65.12 29.38 -36.90
CA LYS A 352 65.84 28.21 -37.42
C LYS A 352 66.62 28.66 -38.66
N PRO A 353 67.91 28.33 -38.81
CA PRO A 353 68.63 28.60 -40.04
C PRO A 353 67.96 27.82 -41.18
N THR A 354 67.37 28.56 -42.11
CA THR A 354 66.75 28.04 -43.33
C THR A 354 67.82 27.56 -44.30
N SER A 355 67.80 26.27 -44.61
CA SER A 355 68.27 25.76 -45.90
C SER A 355 67.06 25.27 -46.71
N SER A 356 67.12 25.54 -48.01
CA SER A 356 66.20 25.17 -49.09
C SER A 356 65.04 26.12 -49.43
N THR A 357 65.01 26.38 -50.74
CA THR A 357 64.25 27.29 -51.58
C THR A 357 62.81 26.80 -51.84
N ASP A 358 61.82 27.61 -51.45
CA ASP A 358 60.53 27.79 -52.15
C ASP A 358 59.75 28.96 -51.49
N PRO A 359 59.12 29.87 -52.25
CA PRO A 359 58.40 31.01 -51.68
C PRO A 359 57.02 30.57 -51.20
N LYS A 360 56.95 30.05 -49.97
CA LYS A 360 55.68 29.87 -49.24
C LYS A 360 55.20 31.22 -48.71
N PRO A 361 53.94 31.63 -48.90
CA PRO A 361 53.43 32.90 -48.38
C PRO A 361 53.59 32.95 -46.86
N PRO A 362 53.90 34.13 -46.28
CA PRO A 362 54.20 34.26 -44.85
C PRO A 362 53.02 33.75 -44.01
N PRO A 363 53.27 33.02 -42.91
CA PRO A 363 52.21 32.63 -42.00
C PRO A 363 51.51 33.89 -41.48
N LYS A 364 50.18 33.95 -41.62
CA LYS A 364 49.36 35.02 -41.04
C LYS A 364 49.71 35.13 -39.54
N PRO A 365 49.95 36.34 -39.00
CA PRO A 365 50.18 36.50 -37.57
C PRO A 365 48.94 35.99 -36.83
N VAL A 366 49.11 34.93 -36.04
CA VAL A 366 48.04 34.46 -35.14
C VAL A 366 47.91 35.54 -34.08
N ALA A 367 46.80 36.27 -34.07
CA ALA A 367 46.56 37.29 -33.06
C ALA A 367 46.71 36.66 -31.66
N PRO A 368 47.44 37.29 -30.72
CA PRO A 368 47.72 36.69 -29.43
C PRO A 368 46.41 36.42 -28.69
N ALA A 369 46.26 35.20 -28.19
CA ALA A 369 45.10 34.80 -27.39
C ALA A 369 44.95 35.73 -26.17
N LYS A 370 43.75 36.28 -26.01
CA LYS A 370 43.40 37.21 -24.93
C LYS A 370 42.99 36.43 -23.68
N LEU A 371 43.42 36.89 -22.49
CA LEU A 371 42.97 36.32 -21.22
C LEU A 371 41.49 36.58 -21.04
N THR A 372 40.73 35.61 -20.52
CA THR A 372 39.30 35.78 -20.25
C THR A 372 39.08 36.11 -18.78
N ILE A 373 38.62 37.32 -18.47
CA ILE A 373 38.35 37.77 -17.09
C ILE A 373 36.84 37.83 -16.89
N THR A 374 36.37 37.18 -15.83
CA THR A 374 34.95 37.21 -15.45
C THR A 374 34.68 38.39 -14.53
N VAL A 375 33.78 39.28 -14.95
CA VAL A 375 33.30 40.42 -14.14
C VAL A 375 31.85 40.14 -13.75
N ARG A 376 31.59 40.05 -12.44
CA ARG A 376 30.22 39.86 -11.91
C ARG A 376 29.53 41.22 -11.84
N ALA A 377 28.39 41.35 -12.51
CA ALA A 377 27.61 42.58 -12.44
C ALA A 377 27.09 42.78 -11.00
N ALA A 378 26.33 41.81 -10.49
CA ALA A 378 25.58 41.90 -9.23
C ALA A 378 26.39 41.88 -7.91
N GLY A 379 27.69 42.22 -7.92
CA GLY A 379 28.52 42.26 -6.71
C GLY A 379 29.59 43.36 -6.72
N ASN A 380 29.56 44.24 -7.72
CA ASN A 380 30.66 45.18 -7.95
C ASN A 380 30.63 46.44 -7.07
N SER A 381 29.54 46.68 -6.31
CA SER A 381 29.29 47.93 -5.57
C SER A 381 28.87 47.77 -4.09
N GLY A 382 28.73 46.55 -3.56
CA GLY A 382 28.35 46.32 -2.15
C GLY A 382 26.90 46.69 -1.78
N GLU A 383 26.25 47.61 -2.50
CA GLU A 383 24.82 47.92 -2.38
C GLU A 383 24.00 46.99 -3.29
N VAL A 384 23.25 46.08 -2.68
CA VAL A 384 22.37 45.11 -3.36
C VAL A 384 21.02 45.75 -3.75
N VAL A 385 20.71 46.92 -3.20
CA VAL A 385 19.44 47.64 -3.41
C VAL A 385 19.76 49.10 -3.75
N LEU A 386 19.23 49.58 -4.87
CA LEU A 386 19.40 50.95 -5.36
C LEU A 386 18.05 51.66 -5.27
N GLU A 387 17.96 52.77 -4.55
CA GLU A 387 16.71 53.48 -4.27
C GLU A 387 16.59 54.81 -5.03
N THR A 388 17.70 55.32 -5.56
CA THR A 388 17.77 56.61 -6.25
C THR A 388 18.39 56.50 -7.64
N GLU A 389 17.97 57.37 -8.56
CA GLU A 389 18.53 57.43 -9.93
C GLU A 389 20.05 57.68 -9.92
N ALA A 390 20.54 58.50 -8.99
CA ALA A 390 21.97 58.75 -8.82
C ALA A 390 22.77 57.48 -8.43
N GLN A 391 22.19 56.60 -7.60
CA GLN A 391 22.80 55.31 -7.26
C GLN A 391 22.85 54.36 -8.47
N VAL A 392 21.80 54.35 -9.30
CA VAL A 392 21.76 53.57 -10.55
C VAL A 392 22.83 54.04 -11.53
N GLU A 393 22.93 55.34 -11.78
CA GLU A 393 23.95 55.90 -12.68
C GLU A 393 25.37 55.65 -12.15
N GLY A 394 25.58 55.82 -10.84
CA GLY A 394 26.88 55.57 -10.21
C GLY A 394 27.32 54.11 -10.37
N TYR A 395 26.41 53.16 -10.16
CA TYR A 395 26.67 51.74 -10.35
C TYR A 395 27.01 51.40 -11.81
N ILE A 396 26.25 51.93 -12.77
CA ILE A 396 26.50 51.70 -14.20
C ILE A 396 27.86 52.25 -14.60
N ARG A 397 28.22 53.47 -14.16
CA ARG A 397 29.54 54.07 -14.45
C ARG A 397 30.69 53.22 -13.89
N GLN A 398 30.59 52.77 -12.64
CA GLN A 398 31.61 51.89 -12.04
C GLN A 398 31.77 50.56 -12.79
N LEU A 399 30.65 49.96 -13.22
CA LEU A 399 30.69 48.75 -14.03
C LEU A 399 31.33 49.03 -15.40
N GLN A 400 30.95 50.13 -16.05
CA GLN A 400 31.49 50.56 -17.33
C GLN A 400 33.01 50.77 -17.27
N ASP A 401 33.51 51.48 -16.25
CA ASP A 401 34.93 51.76 -16.08
C ASP A 401 35.74 50.46 -15.88
N LYS A 402 35.22 49.52 -15.08
CA LYS A 402 35.85 48.19 -14.90
C LYS A 402 35.91 47.41 -16.21
N LEU A 403 34.83 47.38 -16.98
CA LEU A 403 34.79 46.68 -18.27
C LEU A 403 35.76 47.32 -19.28
N LEU A 404 35.79 48.65 -19.36
CA LEU A 404 36.68 49.38 -20.25
C LEU A 404 38.16 49.14 -19.89
N THR A 405 38.49 49.16 -18.60
CA THR A 405 39.86 48.91 -18.12
C THR A 405 40.37 47.55 -18.58
N GLU A 406 39.57 46.50 -18.41
CA GLU A 406 39.97 45.14 -18.81
C GLU A 406 40.05 44.96 -20.33
N VAL A 407 39.14 45.58 -21.09
CA VAL A 407 39.21 45.55 -22.56
C VAL A 407 40.42 46.32 -23.08
N GLN A 408 40.75 47.48 -22.48
CA GLN A 408 41.94 48.28 -22.81
C GLN A 408 43.24 47.55 -22.46
N ALA A 409 43.25 46.73 -21.40
CA ALA A 409 44.36 45.83 -21.07
C ALA A 409 44.54 44.67 -22.08
N GLY A 410 43.66 44.58 -23.09
CA GLY A 410 43.71 43.54 -24.12
C GLY A 410 43.09 42.22 -23.68
N ASN A 411 42.35 42.20 -22.57
CA ASN A 411 41.65 41.02 -22.07
C ASN A 411 40.27 40.87 -22.76
N ARG A 412 39.76 39.64 -22.79
CA ARG A 412 38.38 39.32 -23.14
C ARG A 412 37.57 39.34 -21.84
N VAL A 413 36.49 40.11 -21.80
CA VAL A 413 35.66 40.21 -20.60
C VAL A 413 34.41 39.35 -20.75
N ARG A 414 34.15 38.50 -19.77
CA ARG A 414 32.90 37.75 -19.60
C ARG A 414 32.10 38.42 -18.49
N VAL A 415 30.92 38.95 -18.82
CA VAL A 415 30.02 39.53 -17.82
C VAL A 415 29.08 38.44 -17.30
N LYS A 416 28.95 38.33 -15.99
CA LYS A 416 28.10 37.34 -15.30
C LYS A 416 27.07 38.00 -14.40
#